data_AF-A0A1F9B517-F1
#
_entry.id   AF-A0A1F9B517-F1
#
_cell.length_a   1.000
_cell.length_b   1.000
_cell.length_c   1.000
_cell.angle_alpha   90.00
_cell.angle_beta   90.00
_cell.angle_gamma   90.00
#
_symmetry.space_group_name_H-M   'P 1'
#
loop_
_entity.id
_entity.type
_entity.pdbx_description
1 polymer ?
#
loop_
_entity_poly.entity_id
_entity_poly.type
_entity_poly.pdbx_seq_one_letter_code
_entity_poly.pdbx_strand_id
1 'polypeptide(L)'
;MKEAVLGHSYQRCFKTVVLFSSLIVFLVFLGFKPAFSMDMARVHAIADKLERLTGQNIKIVVENSAKPDAYLHPMGYIVITNGLMNFFEDDAEVAFVIGHEWAHVIKGHDRGEQDILGISKEISISDKLKKEMDADAYSLNFIKTAGYEPAASFKVLARLRHMMGKNGVGYSSLQERINAVKEMLN
;
A
#
# COMPACT_ATOMS: atom_id res chain seq x y z
N MET A 1 -60.99 -50.07 13.27
CA MET A 1 -61.57 -48.89 13.95
C MET A 1 -60.46 -47.90 14.25
N LYS A 2 -60.65 -46.64 13.83
CA LYS A 2 -59.96 -45.38 14.18
C LYS A 2 -58.55 -45.16 13.61
N GLU A 3 -58.44 -44.37 12.53
CA GLU A 3 -58.27 -42.88 12.46
C GLU A 3 -56.79 -42.50 12.71
N ALA A 4 -56.01 -42.07 11.71
CA ALA A 4 -55.99 -40.74 11.05
C ALA A 4 -55.56 -39.60 12.01
N VAL A 5 -54.71 -38.70 11.50
CA VAL A 5 -54.27 -37.38 12.04
C VAL A 5 -52.82 -37.33 12.55
N LEU A 6 -51.82 -37.50 11.68
CA LEU A 6 -50.45 -37.01 11.93
C LEU A 6 -49.73 -36.45 10.67
N GLY A 7 -50.46 -36.10 9.61
CA GLY A 7 -49.85 -35.73 8.32
C GLY A 7 -49.60 -34.24 8.06
N HIS A 8 -50.31 -33.32 8.75
CA HIS A 8 -50.35 -31.91 8.31
C HIS A 8 -49.38 -30.96 9.02
N SER A 9 -48.80 -31.34 10.16
CA SER A 9 -47.90 -30.43 10.90
C SER A 9 -46.45 -30.43 10.37
N TYR A 10 -46.01 -31.53 9.76
CA TYR A 10 -44.62 -31.71 9.34
C TYR A 10 -44.26 -30.92 8.08
N GLN A 11 -45.21 -30.73 7.14
CA GLN A 11 -44.95 -30.02 5.88
C GLN A 11 -44.82 -28.50 6.03
N ARG A 12 -45.33 -27.90 7.11
CA ARG A 12 -45.20 -26.46 7.36
C ARG A 12 -43.85 -26.10 7.98
N CYS A 13 -43.26 -26.97 8.81
CA CYS A 13 -41.98 -26.71 9.45
C CYS A 13 -40.81 -26.79 8.45
N PHE A 14 -40.86 -27.71 7.48
CA PHE A 14 -39.79 -27.90 6.49
C PHE A 14 -39.63 -26.72 5.52
N LYS A 15 -40.74 -26.09 5.08
CA LYS A 15 -40.68 -24.93 4.16
C LYS A 15 -40.05 -23.69 4.81
N THR A 16 -40.24 -23.47 6.12
CA THR A 16 -39.67 -22.32 6.83
C THR A 16 -38.17 -22.51 7.10
N VAL A 17 -37.72 -23.74 7.39
CA VAL A 17 -36.30 -24.03 7.65
C VAL A 17 -35.45 -23.90 6.37
N VAL A 18 -35.96 -24.32 5.21
CA VAL A 18 -35.22 -24.23 3.93
C VAL A 18 -35.08 -22.78 3.45
N LEU A 19 -36.07 -21.91 3.72
CA LEU A 19 -35.97 -20.48 3.39
C LEU A 19 -34.92 -19.75 4.25
N PHE A 20 -34.79 -20.12 5.52
CA PHE A 20 -33.78 -19.53 6.42
C PHE A 20 -32.36 -19.99 6.08
N SER A 21 -32.14 -21.26 5.73
CA SER A 21 -30.81 -21.72 5.31
C SER A 21 -30.36 -21.11 3.98
N SER A 22 -31.30 -20.90 3.04
CA SER A 22 -31.00 -20.29 1.75
C SER A 22 -30.67 -18.79 1.86
N LEU A 23 -31.27 -18.06 2.80
CA LEU A 23 -31.00 -16.64 3.04
C LEU A 23 -29.61 -16.42 3.68
N ILE A 24 -29.18 -17.32 4.59
CA ILE A 24 -27.87 -17.25 5.24
C ILE A 24 -26.74 -17.52 4.23
N VAL A 25 -26.92 -18.51 3.33
CA VAL A 25 -25.95 -18.77 2.25
C VAL A 25 -25.90 -17.58 1.27
N PHE A 26 -27.02 -16.93 0.99
CA PHE A 26 -27.05 -15.73 0.14
C PHE A 26 -26.42 -14.49 0.82
N LEU A 27 -26.53 -14.37 2.14
CA LEU A 27 -25.88 -13.32 2.95
C LEU A 27 -24.36 -13.47 3.02
N VAL A 28 -23.81 -14.69 2.98
CA VAL A 28 -22.35 -14.91 2.89
C VAL A 28 -21.80 -14.42 1.54
N PHE A 29 -22.60 -14.42 0.47
CA PHE A 29 -22.25 -13.84 -0.83
C PHE A 29 -22.56 -12.33 -0.95
N LEU A 30 -23.18 -11.70 0.05
CA LEU A 30 -23.31 -10.24 0.13
C LEU A 30 -21.98 -9.61 0.56
N GLY A 31 -21.00 -9.66 -0.34
CA GLY A 31 -20.09 -8.55 -0.58
C GLY A 31 -19.22 -8.06 0.57
N PHE A 32 -18.94 -8.87 1.59
CA PHE A 32 -17.85 -8.57 2.53
C PHE A 32 -16.51 -8.75 1.78
N LYS A 33 -16.16 -7.76 0.95
CA LYS A 33 -14.76 -7.58 0.57
C LYS A 33 -14.03 -7.34 1.89
N PRO A 34 -13.08 -8.19 2.29
CA PRO A 34 -12.25 -7.85 3.44
C PRO A 34 -11.67 -6.46 3.16
N ALA A 35 -11.84 -5.54 4.10
CA ALA A 35 -11.14 -4.27 4.04
C ALA A 35 -9.66 -4.59 3.83
N PHE A 36 -9.02 -3.92 2.86
CA PHE A 36 -7.61 -4.16 2.58
C PHE A 36 -6.80 -4.05 3.88
N SER A 37 -6.10 -5.12 4.25
CA SER A 37 -5.17 -5.14 5.36
C SER A 37 -3.78 -5.38 4.82
N MET A 38 -2.85 -4.48 5.15
CA MET A 38 -1.43 -4.66 4.89
C MET A 38 -0.79 -5.34 6.11
N ASP A 39 -0.14 -6.47 5.90
CA ASP A 39 0.60 -7.20 6.93
C ASP A 39 2.04 -7.48 6.49
N MET A 40 2.85 -7.95 7.44
CA MET A 40 4.25 -8.29 7.23
C MET A 40 4.48 -9.23 6.05
N ALA A 41 3.70 -10.31 5.97
CA ALA A 41 3.87 -11.35 4.97
C ALA A 41 3.61 -10.79 3.57
N ARG A 42 2.60 -9.92 3.46
CA ARG A 42 2.26 -9.24 2.21
C ARG A 42 3.34 -8.25 1.77
N VAL A 43 3.88 -7.45 2.69
CA VAL A 43 5.02 -6.54 2.39
C VAL A 43 6.22 -7.35 1.89
N HIS A 44 6.58 -8.44 2.57
CA HIS A 44 7.68 -9.31 2.15
C HIS A 44 7.41 -9.96 0.79
N ALA A 45 6.19 -10.44 0.51
CA ALA A 45 5.85 -11.01 -0.79
C ALA A 45 6.00 -10.01 -1.95
N ILE A 46 5.67 -8.73 -1.71
CA ILE A 46 5.88 -7.64 -2.67
C ILE A 46 7.37 -7.39 -2.87
N ALA A 47 8.15 -7.30 -1.78
CA ALA A 47 9.61 -7.16 -1.85
C ALA A 47 10.25 -8.30 -2.64
N ASP A 48 9.93 -9.57 -2.32
CA ASP A 48 10.45 -10.74 -3.02
C ASP A 48 10.12 -10.71 -4.53
N LYS A 49 8.95 -10.20 -4.90
CA LYS A 49 8.58 -10.03 -6.31
C LYS A 49 9.46 -8.98 -6.99
N LEU A 50 9.75 -7.87 -6.32
CA LEU A 50 10.63 -6.82 -6.81
C LEU A 50 12.11 -7.28 -6.87
N GLU A 51 12.57 -8.06 -5.89
CA GLU A 51 13.90 -8.70 -5.88
C GLU A 51 14.12 -9.58 -7.11
N ARG A 52 13.15 -10.47 -7.41
CA ARG A 52 13.25 -11.39 -8.56
C ARG A 52 13.43 -10.69 -9.90
N LEU A 53 12.93 -9.45 -10.03
CA LEU A 53 13.05 -8.66 -11.26
C LEU A 53 14.40 -7.94 -11.38
N THR A 54 15.05 -7.64 -10.27
CA THR A 54 16.31 -6.89 -10.24
C THR A 54 17.54 -7.77 -10.05
N GLY A 55 17.35 -8.99 -9.53
CA GLY A 55 18.43 -9.83 -9.05
C GLY A 55 19.13 -9.28 -7.79
N GLN A 56 18.50 -8.32 -7.11
CA GLN A 56 19.04 -7.63 -5.94
C GLN A 56 18.42 -8.16 -4.65
N ASN A 57 19.13 -7.98 -3.54
CA ASN A 57 18.67 -8.39 -2.21
C ASN A 57 18.03 -7.19 -1.48
N ILE A 58 16.72 -7.02 -1.65
CA ILE A 58 15.87 -6.02 -1.01
C ILE A 58 15.33 -6.60 0.31
N LYS A 59 16.04 -6.34 1.40
CA LYS A 59 15.60 -6.75 2.74
C LYS A 59 14.61 -5.74 3.32
N ILE A 60 13.47 -6.22 3.81
CA ILE A 60 12.50 -5.41 4.55
C ILE A 60 12.59 -5.71 6.04
N VAL A 61 12.51 -4.67 6.86
CA VAL A 61 12.22 -4.75 8.30
C VAL A 61 11.00 -3.88 8.57
N VAL A 62 10.07 -4.35 9.38
CA VAL A 62 8.98 -3.49 9.84
C VAL A 62 9.21 -3.08 11.27
N GLU A 63 9.16 -1.78 11.48
CA GLU A 63 9.30 -1.16 12.77
C GLU A 63 7.94 -0.94 13.41
N ASN A 64 7.82 -1.32 14.68
CA ASN A 64 6.63 -1.06 15.47
C ASN A 64 6.56 0.41 15.92
N SER A 65 6.24 1.29 14.98
CA SER A 65 6.01 2.72 15.22
C SER A 65 4.69 3.13 14.58
N ALA A 66 3.87 3.87 15.32
CA ALA A 66 2.62 4.44 14.82
C ALA A 66 2.85 5.67 13.92
N LYS A 67 4.03 6.30 14.02
CA LYS A 67 4.43 7.39 13.12
C LYS A 67 4.68 6.77 11.74
N PRO A 68 3.98 7.20 10.68
CA PRO A 68 4.30 6.76 9.33
C PRO A 68 5.76 7.10 9.04
N ASP A 69 6.55 6.10 8.67
CA ASP A 69 7.92 6.27 8.21
C ASP A 69 8.36 5.15 7.27
N ALA A 70 9.28 5.46 6.35
CA ALA A 70 10.04 4.46 5.59
C ALA A 70 11.41 5.04 5.21
N TYR A 71 12.44 4.22 5.34
CA TYR A 71 13.82 4.62 5.05
C TYR A 71 14.71 3.40 4.83
N LEU A 72 15.81 3.59 4.10
CA LEU A 72 16.91 2.65 4.04
C LEU A 72 17.83 2.78 5.26
N HIS A 73 17.91 1.72 6.04
CA HIS A 73 18.84 1.60 7.15
C HIS A 73 20.30 1.47 6.67
N PRO A 74 21.29 2.00 7.40
CA PRO A 74 22.72 1.89 7.05
C PRO A 74 23.24 0.46 6.83
N MET A 75 22.57 -0.54 7.41
CA MET A 75 22.89 -1.97 7.21
C MET A 75 22.31 -2.56 5.91
N GLY A 76 21.67 -1.75 5.06
CA GLY A 76 21.23 -2.15 3.73
C GLY A 76 19.85 -2.81 3.65
N TYR A 77 18.99 -2.60 4.65
CA TYR A 77 17.58 -3.01 4.61
C TYR A 77 16.66 -1.79 4.63
N ILE A 78 15.50 -1.90 3.99
CA ILE A 78 14.45 -0.89 4.03
C ILE A 78 13.60 -1.13 5.28
N VAL A 79 13.48 -0.11 6.12
CA VAL A 79 12.58 -0.08 7.26
C VAL A 79 11.26 0.54 6.81
N ILE A 80 10.14 -0.08 7.18
CA ILE A 80 8.78 0.46 6.99
C ILE A 80 8.08 0.44 8.34
N THR A 81 7.42 1.51 8.76
CA THR A 81 6.69 1.48 10.05
C THR A 81 5.29 0.89 9.91
N ASN A 82 4.76 0.30 10.97
CA ASN A 82 3.33 -0.07 11.06
C ASN A 82 2.41 1.13 10.76
N GLY A 83 2.82 2.33 11.20
CA GLY A 83 2.15 3.59 10.89
C GLY A 83 1.97 3.77 9.40
N LEU A 84 3.02 3.57 8.60
CA LEU A 84 2.96 3.71 7.14
C LEU A 84 2.20 2.55 6.49
N MET A 85 2.31 1.33 7.02
CA MET A 85 1.54 0.19 6.52
C MET A 85 0.02 0.42 6.57
N ASN A 86 -0.45 1.11 7.61
CA ASN A 86 -1.85 1.49 7.76
C ASN A 86 -2.32 2.55 6.74
N PHE A 87 -1.39 3.21 6.04
CA PHE A 87 -1.73 4.12 4.94
C PHE A 87 -1.95 3.39 3.63
N PHE A 88 -1.42 2.18 3.42
CA PHE A 88 -1.56 1.54 2.13
C PHE A 88 -2.98 1.03 1.88
N GLU A 89 -3.46 1.20 0.65
CA GLU A 89 -4.75 0.70 0.18
C GLU A 89 -4.63 -0.41 -0.87
N ASP A 90 -3.44 -0.58 -1.47
CA ASP A 90 -3.13 -1.69 -2.38
C ASP A 90 -1.63 -2.04 -2.37
N ASP A 91 -1.29 -3.13 -3.07
CA ASP A 91 0.09 -3.62 -3.18
C ASP A 91 0.99 -2.72 -4.04
N ALA A 92 0.40 -1.98 -4.98
CA ALA A 92 1.15 -1.09 -5.87
C ALA A 92 1.69 0.12 -5.10
N GLU A 93 0.99 0.57 -4.06
CA GLU A 93 1.45 1.64 -3.19
C GLU A 93 2.66 1.22 -2.32
N VAL A 94 2.65 0.00 -1.80
CA VAL A 94 3.81 -0.58 -1.10
C VAL A 94 4.97 -0.74 -2.07
N ALA A 95 4.70 -1.29 -3.26
CA ALA A 95 5.71 -1.47 -4.29
C ALA A 95 6.34 -0.13 -4.69
N PHE A 96 5.55 0.95 -4.76
CA PHE A 96 6.05 2.29 -5.04
C PHE A 96 7.01 2.78 -3.95
N VAL A 97 6.66 2.63 -2.67
CA VAL A 97 7.54 3.03 -1.56
C VAL A 97 8.83 2.20 -1.55
N ILE A 98 8.75 0.88 -1.68
CA ILE A 98 9.94 0.02 -1.78
C ILE A 98 10.80 0.41 -2.99
N GLY A 99 10.17 0.63 -4.14
CA GLY A 99 10.86 1.02 -5.37
C GLY A 99 11.52 2.39 -5.26
N HIS A 100 10.93 3.32 -4.52
CA HIS A 100 11.49 4.65 -4.26
C HIS A 100 12.72 4.56 -3.35
N GLU A 101 12.63 3.85 -2.22
CA GLU A 101 13.77 3.63 -1.32
C GLU A 101 14.91 2.87 -2.03
N TRP A 102 14.55 1.91 -2.87
CA TRP A 102 15.51 1.20 -3.71
C TRP A 102 16.16 2.11 -4.77
N ALA A 103 15.42 3.07 -5.32
CA ALA A 103 15.98 4.03 -6.27
C ALA A 103 17.09 4.87 -5.63
N HIS A 104 16.91 5.30 -4.38
CA HIS A 104 17.97 5.98 -3.63
C HIS A 104 19.23 5.13 -3.47
N VAL A 105 19.08 3.80 -3.32
CA VAL A 105 20.20 2.85 -3.28
C VAL A 105 20.95 2.84 -4.61
N ILE A 106 20.23 2.60 -5.70
CA ILE A 106 20.82 2.41 -7.03
C ILE A 106 21.45 3.69 -7.57
N LYS A 107 20.87 4.84 -7.26
CA LYS A 107 21.32 6.14 -7.77
C LYS A 107 22.36 6.83 -6.88
N GLY A 108 22.70 6.24 -5.74
CA GLY A 108 23.69 6.81 -4.82
C GLY A 108 23.25 8.14 -4.20
N HIS A 109 21.94 8.30 -3.95
CA HIS A 109 21.43 9.47 -3.25
C HIS A 109 21.86 9.38 -1.77
N ASP A 110 22.80 10.24 -1.35
CA ASP A 110 23.42 10.25 -0.01
C ASP A 110 22.41 10.05 1.14
N ARG A 111 22.71 9.08 2.02
CA ARG A 111 21.78 8.48 3.01
C ARG A 111 21.82 9.12 4.40
N GLY A 112 22.17 10.40 4.48
CA GLY A 112 22.51 11.06 5.75
C GLY A 112 21.33 11.38 6.69
N GLU A 113 20.10 11.41 6.18
CA GLU A 113 18.86 11.58 6.96
C GLU A 113 17.71 11.29 6.01
N GLN A 114 16.92 10.26 6.31
CA GLN A 114 15.86 9.80 5.44
C GLN A 114 14.52 9.96 6.16
N ASP A 115 13.65 10.71 5.51
CA ASP A 115 12.26 10.92 5.87
C ASP A 115 11.43 10.31 4.75
N ILE A 116 10.24 9.76 5.05
CA ILE A 116 9.29 9.27 4.04
C ILE A 116 9.32 10.17 2.82
N LEU A 117 9.83 9.66 1.69
CA LEU A 117 9.74 10.37 0.42
C LEU A 117 10.23 11.84 0.53
N GLY A 118 11.20 12.16 1.37
CA GLY A 118 11.76 13.51 1.51
C GLY A 118 10.87 14.57 2.18
N ILE A 119 9.85 14.18 2.95
CA ILE A 119 8.82 15.08 3.52
C ILE A 119 9.35 16.06 4.58
N SER A 120 10.30 15.70 5.43
CA SER A 120 10.63 16.52 6.63
C SER A 120 11.67 17.62 6.42
N LYS A 121 12.10 17.96 5.18
CA LYS A 121 13.18 18.94 4.96
C LYS A 121 12.83 20.05 3.99
N GLU A 122 12.74 21.27 4.53
CA GLU A 122 12.99 22.51 3.79
C GLU A 122 14.48 22.88 3.91
N ILE A 123 15.09 23.39 2.82
CA ILE A 123 16.48 23.89 2.70
C ILE A 123 17.54 22.87 2.18
N SER A 124 17.31 22.43 0.95
CA SER A 124 18.19 22.56 -0.24
C SER A 124 17.31 22.06 -1.39
N ILE A 125 16.23 22.82 -1.62
CA ILE A 125 15.03 22.28 -2.25
C ILE A 125 15.34 21.79 -3.66
N SER A 126 16.25 22.42 -4.43
CA SER A 126 16.53 21.96 -5.79
C SER A 126 17.15 20.57 -5.86
N ASP A 127 18.22 20.32 -5.11
CA ASP A 127 19.03 19.11 -5.31
C ASP A 127 18.42 17.92 -4.59
N LYS A 128 17.82 18.14 -3.41
CA LYS A 128 17.04 17.09 -2.76
C LYS A 128 15.78 16.78 -3.57
N LEU A 129 15.00 17.78 -4.00
CA LEU A 129 13.79 17.54 -4.80
C LEU A 129 14.10 16.81 -6.11
N LYS A 130 15.19 17.18 -6.80
CA LYS A 130 15.64 16.44 -7.99
C LYS A 130 15.91 14.97 -7.68
N LYS A 131 16.59 14.66 -6.56
CA LYS A 131 16.83 13.28 -6.13
C LYS A 131 15.52 12.54 -5.81
N GLU A 132 14.57 13.19 -5.16
CA GLU A 132 13.24 12.61 -4.87
C GLU A 132 12.46 12.35 -6.16
N MET A 133 12.42 13.31 -7.10
CA MET A 133 11.76 13.16 -8.41
C MET A 133 12.43 12.09 -9.28
N ASP A 134 13.75 11.98 -9.21
CA ASP A 134 14.52 10.95 -9.91
C ASP A 134 14.28 9.55 -9.30
N ALA A 135 14.12 9.48 -7.97
CA ALA A 135 13.69 8.26 -7.28
C ALA A 135 12.24 7.86 -7.63
N ASP A 136 11.32 8.83 -7.71
CA ASP A 136 9.95 8.60 -8.17
C ASP A 136 9.92 8.04 -9.58
N ALA A 137 10.61 8.70 -10.52
CA ALA A 137 10.67 8.29 -11.92
C ALA A 137 11.18 6.84 -12.08
N TYR A 138 12.23 6.50 -11.33
CA TYR A 138 12.74 5.12 -11.30
C TYR A 138 11.69 4.16 -10.76
N SER A 139 11.07 4.50 -9.63
CA SER A 139 10.05 3.66 -8.98
C SER A 139 8.85 3.41 -9.91
N LEU A 140 8.37 4.45 -10.62
CA LEU A 140 7.27 4.31 -11.60
C LEU A 140 7.58 3.25 -12.65
N ASN A 141 8.76 3.30 -13.28
CA ASN A 141 9.15 2.30 -14.27
C ASN A 141 9.37 0.91 -13.64
N PHE A 142 9.93 0.89 -12.43
CA PHE A 142 10.24 -0.33 -11.71
C PHE A 142 8.98 -1.12 -11.33
N ILE A 143 8.01 -0.45 -10.72
CA ILE A 143 6.73 -1.08 -10.33
C ILE A 143 5.89 -1.44 -11.55
N LYS A 144 5.94 -0.63 -12.63
CA LYS A 144 5.30 -0.96 -13.91
C LYS A 144 5.84 -2.26 -14.49
N THR A 145 7.16 -2.43 -14.48
CA THR A 145 7.82 -3.68 -14.94
C THR A 145 7.42 -4.87 -14.08
N ALA A 146 7.16 -4.64 -12.79
CA ALA A 146 6.60 -5.65 -11.89
C ALA A 146 5.10 -5.92 -12.08
N GLY A 147 4.42 -5.24 -13.01
CA GLY A 147 2.99 -5.38 -13.25
C GLY A 147 2.12 -4.74 -12.16
N TYR A 148 2.67 -3.78 -11.40
CA TYR A 148 1.90 -2.91 -10.51
C TYR A 148 1.52 -1.61 -11.21
N GLU A 149 0.38 -1.04 -10.80
CA GLU A 149 -0.18 0.15 -11.43
C GLU A 149 0.61 1.42 -11.04
N PRO A 150 1.24 2.13 -11.99
CA PRO A 150 2.06 3.31 -11.67
C PRO A 150 1.28 4.46 -11.05
N ALA A 151 -0.04 4.54 -11.28
CA ALA A 151 -0.91 5.53 -10.66
C ALA A 151 -0.95 5.43 -9.11
N ALA A 152 -0.50 4.33 -8.52
CA ALA A 152 -0.35 4.18 -7.07
C ALA A 152 0.61 5.22 -6.46
N SER A 153 1.64 5.62 -7.20
CA SER A 153 2.57 6.68 -6.79
C SER A 153 1.86 7.99 -6.45
N PHE A 154 0.93 8.42 -7.33
CA PHE A 154 0.13 9.62 -7.11
C PHE A 154 -0.73 9.52 -5.84
N LYS A 155 -1.35 8.35 -5.59
CA LYS A 155 -2.19 8.14 -4.40
C LYS A 155 -1.41 8.25 -3.10
N VAL A 156 -0.19 7.69 -3.05
CA VAL A 156 0.70 7.80 -1.90
C VAL A 156 1.11 9.26 -1.67
N LEU A 157 1.66 9.93 -2.69
CA LEU A 157 2.13 11.31 -2.57
C LEU A 157 1.00 12.29 -2.21
N ALA A 158 -0.19 12.12 -2.80
CA ALA A 158 -1.35 12.96 -2.52
C ALA A 158 -1.82 12.83 -1.08
N ARG A 159 -1.86 11.61 -0.52
CA ARG A 159 -2.25 11.39 0.88
C ARG A 159 -1.22 11.92 1.85
N LEU A 160 0.07 11.72 1.57
CA LEU A 160 1.15 12.31 2.38
C LEU A 160 1.07 13.85 2.36
N ARG A 161 0.81 14.46 1.20
CA ARG A 161 0.64 15.91 1.11
C ARG A 161 -0.56 16.41 1.90
N HIS A 162 -1.66 15.67 1.85
CA HIS A 162 -2.85 15.97 2.63
C HIS A 162 -2.54 15.94 4.14
N MET A 163 -1.79 14.94 4.61
CA MET A 163 -1.38 14.84 6.01
C MET A 163 -0.50 15.99 6.48
N MET A 164 0.46 16.43 5.66
CA MET A 164 1.33 17.56 6.02
C MET A 164 0.55 18.85 6.17
N GLY A 165 -0.53 19.02 5.40
CA GLY A 165 -1.30 20.26 5.37
C GLY A 165 -0.52 21.41 4.73
N LYS A 166 -1.21 22.49 4.37
CA LYS A 166 -0.62 23.59 3.57
C LYS A 166 0.58 24.30 4.22
N ASN A 167 0.68 24.24 5.54
CA ASN A 167 1.76 24.85 6.32
C ASN A 167 2.78 23.81 6.82
N GLY A 168 2.61 22.53 6.46
CA GLY A 168 3.52 21.47 6.84
C GLY A 168 4.80 21.50 6.01
N VAL A 169 5.91 21.19 6.66
CA VAL A 169 7.20 20.99 5.99
C VAL A 169 7.03 19.94 4.88
N GLY A 170 7.61 20.19 3.71
CA GLY A 170 7.52 19.28 2.56
C GLY A 170 6.20 19.30 1.79
N TYR A 171 5.20 20.10 2.18
CA TYR A 171 3.97 20.24 1.40
C TYR A 171 4.24 20.68 -0.05
N SER A 172 5.12 21.67 -0.22
CA SER A 172 5.52 22.20 -1.53
C SER A 172 6.34 21.20 -2.35
N SER A 173 7.29 20.49 -1.73
CA SER A 173 8.08 19.47 -2.44
C SER A 173 7.23 18.30 -2.90
N LEU A 174 6.26 17.85 -2.08
CA LEU A 174 5.28 16.85 -2.47
C LEU A 174 4.40 17.34 -3.63
N GLN A 175 4.03 18.63 -3.65
CA GLN A 175 3.26 19.20 -4.76
C GLN A 175 4.05 19.17 -6.08
N GLU A 176 5.34 19.49 -6.06
CA GLU A 176 6.21 19.42 -7.25
C GLU A 176 6.34 17.97 -7.75
N ARG A 177 6.58 17.02 -6.85
CA ARG A 177 6.65 15.59 -7.19
C ARG A 177 5.35 15.05 -7.75
N ILE A 178 4.22 15.46 -7.18
CA ILE A 178 2.89 15.12 -7.71
C ILE A 178 2.72 15.62 -9.14
N ASN A 179 3.17 16.83 -9.44
CA ASN A 179 3.09 17.39 -10.80
C ASN A 179 3.95 16.57 -11.77
N ALA A 180 5.19 16.27 -11.39
CA ALA A 180 6.11 15.48 -12.20
C ALA A 180 5.58 14.06 -12.45
N VAL A 181 5.08 13.38 -11.42
CA VAL A 181 4.47 12.05 -11.56
C VAL A 181 3.27 12.09 -12.51
N LYS A 182 2.41 13.12 -12.43
CA LYS A 182 1.29 13.26 -13.38
C LYS A 182 1.76 13.40 -14.82
N GLU A 183 2.82 14.16 -15.06
CA GLU A 183 3.40 14.29 -16.40
C GLU A 183 3.94 12.96 -16.93
N MET A 184 4.53 12.13 -16.07
CA MET A 184 5.05 10.80 -16.44
C MET A 184 3.95 9.75 -16.69
N LEU A 185 2.75 9.95 -16.14
CA LEU A 185 1.62 9.01 -16.26
C LEU A 185 0.70 9.30 -17.45
N ASN A 186 0.85 10.46 -18.09
CA ASN A 186 0.10 10.85 -19.30
C ASN A 186 0.75 10.28 -20.57
#